data_AF-A0A090VCR8-F1
#
_entry.id   AF-A0A090VCR8-F1
#
_cell.length_a   1.000
_cell.length_b   1.000
_cell.length_c   1.000
_cell.angle_alpha   90.00
_cell.angle_beta   90.00
_cell.angle_gamma   90.00
#
_symmetry.space_group_name_H-M   'P 1'
#
loop_
_entity.id
_entity.type
_entity.pdbx_description
1 polymer ?
#
loop_
_entity_poly.entity_id
_entity_poly.type
_entity_poly.pdbx_seq_one_letter_code
_entity_poly.pdbx_strand_id
1 'polypeptide(L)'
;MATGAQRPTIDKHIIQSNKPLLILDLSIPKNVDENVLELEGVKLVHLDHLSQITDRTLEARKQHIPSAEAIIEEVKEEFNGWLETRKFAPTIKALKHKLNDFATAELDTQRKKISDFNESQAEIISNNIIQKITNHFAHHLKDDDVSTDESLELIKKVFQLEPSTKNV
;
A
#
# COMPACT_ATOMS: atom_id res chain seq x y z
N MET A 1 28.30 -2.00 21.15
CA MET A 1 27.30 -3.07 21.35
C MET A 1 25.93 -2.51 20.99
N ALA A 2 25.08 -3.26 20.29
CA ALA A 2 23.70 -2.87 19.96
C ALA A 2 22.79 -4.10 20.16
N THR A 3 22.24 -4.25 21.36
CA THR A 3 21.33 -5.36 21.70
C THR A 3 20.04 -4.80 22.30
N GLY A 4 18.88 -5.35 21.94
CA GLY A 4 17.56 -4.93 22.43
C GLY A 4 17.23 -5.39 23.87
N ALA A 5 18.22 -5.49 24.74
CA ALA A 5 18.06 -5.96 26.11
C ALA A 5 17.45 -4.85 26.99
N GLN A 6 16.51 -5.22 27.87
CA GLN A 6 15.88 -4.28 28.81
C GLN A 6 16.77 -3.93 30.02
N ARG A 7 17.88 -4.64 30.21
CA ARG A 7 18.87 -4.41 31.28
C ARG A 7 20.27 -4.36 30.66
N PRO A 8 21.20 -3.59 31.23
CA PRO A 8 22.58 -3.54 30.75
C PRO A 8 23.20 -4.94 30.69
N THR A 9 23.77 -5.28 29.54
CA THR A 9 24.39 -6.59 29.28
C THR A 9 25.88 -6.59 29.64
N ILE A 10 26.50 -5.41 29.72
CA ILE A 10 27.92 -5.25 30.08
C ILE A 10 28.02 -4.56 31.44
N ASP A 11 28.76 -5.19 32.35
CA ASP A 11 29.04 -4.76 33.72
C ASP A 11 30.55 -4.96 34.02
N LYS A 12 31.10 -4.21 34.97
CA LYS A 12 32.50 -4.33 35.41
C LYS A 12 32.95 -5.76 35.70
N HIS A 13 32.09 -6.63 36.22
CA HIS A 13 32.46 -8.00 36.59
C HIS A 13 32.80 -8.88 35.36
N ILE A 14 32.33 -8.48 34.17
CA ILE A 14 32.53 -9.21 32.91
C ILE A 14 33.81 -8.74 32.21
N ILE A 15 34.33 -7.56 32.57
CA ILE A 15 35.53 -6.97 31.99
C ILE A 15 36.75 -7.41 32.82
N GLN A 16 37.52 -8.38 32.31
CA GLN A 16 38.71 -8.92 32.98
C GLN A 16 40.04 -8.36 32.43
N SER A 17 39.98 -7.32 31.59
CA SER A 17 41.15 -6.77 30.91
C SER A 17 41.75 -5.59 31.67
N ASN A 18 43.05 -5.66 31.98
CA ASN A 18 43.84 -4.53 32.51
C ASN A 18 44.41 -3.61 31.42
N LYS A 19 44.01 -3.79 30.15
CA LYS A 19 44.41 -2.90 29.05
C LYS A 19 43.43 -1.73 28.93
N PRO A 20 43.90 -0.53 28.51
CA PRO A 20 43.01 0.58 28.21
C PRO A 20 41.91 0.17 27.22
N LEU A 21 40.65 0.41 27.58
CA LEU A 21 39.48 -0.04 26.83
C LEU A 21 38.56 1.15 26.51
N LEU A 22 38.18 1.30 25.24
CA LEU A 22 37.13 2.23 24.82
C LEU A 22 35.86 1.44 24.52
N ILE A 23 34.81 1.68 25.30
CA ILE A 23 33.49 1.08 25.11
C ILE A 23 32.60 2.10 24.41
N LEU A 24 32.12 1.73 23.23
CA LEU A 24 31.13 2.48 22.47
C LEU A 24 29.76 1.84 22.63
N ASP A 25 28.87 2.49 23.37
CA ASP A 25 27.48 2.05 23.53
C ASP A 25 26.56 2.81 22.57
N LEU A 26 26.03 2.08 21.58
CA LEU A 26 25.14 2.59 20.54
C LEU A 26 23.68 2.15 20.76
N SER A 27 23.37 1.60 21.94
CA SER A 27 22.04 1.04 22.25
C SER A 27 21.11 2.09 22.88
N ILE A 28 19.82 1.99 22.56
CA ILE A 28 18.75 2.68 23.28
C ILE A 28 17.71 1.61 23.66
N PRO A 29 17.47 1.33 24.96
CA PRO A 29 18.09 1.93 26.15
C PRO A 29 19.58 1.55 26.33
N LYS A 30 20.30 2.27 27.21
CA LYS A 30 21.73 2.03 27.50
C LYS A 30 21.97 0.56 27.86
N ASN A 31 22.96 -0.04 27.22
CA ASN A 31 23.26 -1.47 27.36
C ASN A 31 24.54 -1.75 28.16
N VAL A 32 25.30 -0.70 28.48
CA VAL A 32 26.48 -0.76 29.34
C VAL A 32 26.17 -0.04 30.65
N ASP A 33 26.37 -0.72 31.78
CA ASP A 33 26.21 -0.13 33.10
C ASP A 33 27.33 0.89 33.38
N GLU A 34 27.02 1.99 34.06
CA GLU A 34 28.00 3.04 34.37
C GLU A 34 29.08 2.55 35.35
N ASN A 35 28.85 1.43 36.05
CA ASN A 35 29.83 0.82 36.94
C ASN A 35 31.14 0.38 36.26
N VAL A 36 31.16 0.26 34.93
CA VAL A 36 32.40 -0.01 34.17
C VAL A 36 33.40 1.14 34.26
N LEU A 37 32.95 2.36 34.60
CA LEU A 37 33.80 3.52 34.80
C LEU A 37 34.65 3.45 36.08
N GLU A 38 34.31 2.54 37.00
CA GLU A 38 35.11 2.26 38.20
C GLU A 38 36.41 1.52 37.88
N LEU A 39 36.51 0.89 36.69
CA LEU A 39 37.70 0.17 36.25
C LEU A 39 38.74 1.14 35.69
N GLU A 40 39.97 1.07 36.22
CA GLU A 40 41.08 1.89 35.78
C GLU A 40 41.43 1.58 34.31
N GLY A 41 41.43 2.61 33.45
CA GLY A 41 41.72 2.48 32.02
C GLY A 41 40.51 2.25 31.12
N VAL A 42 39.28 2.21 31.65
CA VAL A 42 38.05 2.13 30.84
C VAL A 42 37.50 3.53 30.52
N LYS A 43 37.14 3.75 29.26
CA LYS A 43 36.40 4.93 28.79
C LYS A 43 35.08 4.48 28.17
N LEU A 44 33.97 5.04 28.63
CA LEU A 44 32.64 4.78 28.09
C LEU A 44 32.14 5.99 27.31
N VAL A 45 31.71 5.78 26.06
CA VAL A 45 31.07 6.78 25.21
C VAL A 45 29.70 6.28 24.81
N HIS A 46 28.67 7.01 25.21
CA HIS A 46 27.28 6.76 24.82
C HIS A 46 26.91 7.50 23.53
N LEU A 47 25.86 7.01 22.86
CA LEU A 47 25.27 7.63 21.68
C LEU A 47 24.93 9.11 21.87
N ASP A 48 24.46 9.52 23.06
CA ASP A 48 24.12 10.91 23.37
C ASP A 48 25.34 11.85 23.30
N HIS A 49 26.53 11.37 23.70
CA HIS A 49 27.78 12.13 23.61
C HIS A 49 28.28 12.24 22.16
N LEU A 50 28.02 11.22 21.34
CA LEU A 50 28.29 11.28 19.89
C LEU A 50 27.35 12.27 19.18
N SER A 51 26.10 12.37 19.63
CA SER A 51 25.11 13.26 19.03
C SER A 51 25.55 14.73 19.07
N GLN A 52 26.26 15.17 20.11
CA GLN A 52 26.79 16.54 20.24
C GLN A 52 27.92 16.86 19.25
N ILE A 53 28.62 15.85 18.72
CA ILE A 53 29.72 16.03 17.75
C ILE A 53 29.17 16.04 16.31
N THR A 54 27.97 15.50 16.09
CA THR A 54 27.38 15.28 14.76
C THR A 54 26.61 16.45 14.16
N ASP A 55 26.57 17.63 14.80
CA ASP A 55 25.79 18.78 14.34
C ASP A 55 26.08 19.16 12.88
N ARG A 56 27.34 19.11 12.44
CA ARG A 56 27.72 19.39 11.05
C ARG A 56 27.23 18.32 10.06
N THR A 57 27.22 17.06 10.47
CA THR A 57 26.68 15.95 9.66
C THR A 57 25.16 16.02 9.59
N LEU A 58 24.51 16.44 10.67
CA LEU A 58 23.06 16.63 10.73
C LEU A 58 22.61 17.79 9.84
N GLU A 59 23.32 18.92 9.87
CA GLU A 59 23.06 20.07 8.99
C GLU A 59 23.23 19.72 7.50
N ALA A 60 24.29 18.98 7.14
CA ALA A 60 24.47 18.50 5.77
C ALA A 60 23.31 17.57 5.35
N ARG A 61 22.83 16.69 6.24
CA ARG A 61 21.66 15.83 5.96
C ARG A 61 20.37 16.63 5.79
N LYS A 62 20.17 17.71 6.55
CA LYS A 62 18.98 18.57 6.42
C LYS A 62 18.87 19.22 5.04
N GLN A 63 20.00 19.50 4.38
CA GLN A 63 19.99 20.06 3.02
C GLN A 63 19.39 19.12 1.97
N HIS A 64 19.33 17.81 2.26
CA HIS A 64 18.72 16.81 1.37
C HIS A 64 17.21 16.64 1.60
N ILE A 65 16.62 17.23 2.65
CA ILE A 65 15.18 17.12 2.95
C ILE A 65 14.31 17.57 1.76
N PRO A 66 14.55 18.75 1.13
CA PRO A 66 13.72 19.18 0.01
C PRO A 66 13.74 18.22 -1.19
N SER A 67 14.90 17.58 -1.43
CA SER A 67 15.01 16.56 -2.49
C SER A 67 14.24 15.29 -2.15
N ALA A 68 14.23 14.88 -0.88
CA ALA A 68 13.44 13.74 -0.44
C ALA A 68 11.93 14.03 -0.51
N GLU A 69 11.51 15.24 -0.12
CA GLU A 69 10.12 15.69 -0.23
C GLU A 69 9.63 15.71 -1.68
N ALA A 70 10.48 16.15 -2.62
CA ALA A 70 10.15 16.12 -4.05
C ALA A 70 9.89 14.69 -4.57
N ILE A 71 10.73 13.73 -4.18
CA ILE A 71 10.55 12.31 -4.53
C ILE A 71 9.25 11.77 -3.91
N ILE A 72 8.97 12.13 -2.65
CA ILE A 72 7.73 11.72 -1.98
C ILE A 72 6.51 12.26 -2.73
N GLU A 73 6.54 13.50 -3.19
CA GLU A 73 5.42 14.10 -3.91
C GLU A 73 5.18 13.43 -5.27
N GLU A 74 6.24 13.15 -6.02
CA GLU A 74 6.16 12.40 -7.29
C GLU A 74 5.51 11.02 -7.08
N VAL A 75 5.96 10.28 -6.07
CA VAL A 75 5.40 8.95 -5.74
C VAL A 75 3.95 9.06 -5.26
N LYS A 76 3.59 10.12 -4.54
CA LYS A 76 2.20 10.38 -4.12
C LYS A 76 1.30 10.62 -5.32
N GLU A 77 1.74 11.41 -6.29
CA GLU A 77 0.99 11.67 -7.53
C GLU A 77 0.77 10.37 -8.31
N GLU A 78 1.82 9.58 -8.51
CA GLU A 78 1.73 8.26 -9.17
C GLU A 78 0.77 7.32 -8.42
N PHE A 79 0.90 7.26 -7.09
CA PHE A 79 0.05 6.41 -6.25
C PHE A 79 -1.42 6.84 -6.28
N ASN A 80 -1.69 8.14 -6.28
CA ASN A 80 -3.05 8.66 -6.39
C ASN A 80 -3.64 8.33 -7.76
N GLY A 81 -2.89 8.54 -8.85
CA GLY A 81 -3.33 8.13 -10.19
C GLY A 81 -3.64 6.63 -10.26
N TRP A 82 -2.79 5.80 -9.66
CA TRP A 82 -3.05 4.36 -9.53
C TRP A 82 -4.31 4.04 -8.72
N LEU A 83 -4.53 4.72 -7.58
CA LEU A 83 -5.72 4.55 -6.74
C LEU A 83 -7.02 4.87 -7.50
N GLU A 84 -7.04 5.94 -8.29
CA GLU A 84 -8.20 6.30 -9.12
C GLU A 84 -8.58 5.14 -10.03
N THR A 85 -7.62 4.52 -10.73
CA THR A 85 -7.91 3.37 -11.61
C THR A 85 -8.57 2.19 -10.90
N ARG A 86 -8.35 2.04 -9.59
CA ARG A 86 -8.86 0.92 -8.79
C ARG A 86 -10.28 1.17 -8.27
N LYS A 87 -10.73 2.44 -8.19
CA LYS A 87 -12.09 2.80 -7.77
C LYS A 87 -13.18 2.25 -8.69
N PHE A 88 -12.85 2.01 -9.96
CA PHE A 88 -13.82 1.54 -10.97
C PHE A 88 -14.02 0.02 -10.98
N ALA A 89 -13.07 -0.75 -10.44
CA ALA A 89 -13.12 -2.21 -10.48
C ALA A 89 -14.41 -2.82 -9.88
N PRO A 90 -14.94 -2.33 -8.73
CA PRO A 90 -16.22 -2.82 -8.18
C PRO A 90 -17.40 -2.53 -9.11
N THR A 91 -17.47 -1.34 -9.69
CA THR A 91 -18.56 -0.92 -10.59
C THR A 91 -18.53 -1.73 -11.88
N ILE A 92 -17.35 -1.93 -12.49
CA ILE A 92 -17.16 -2.77 -13.68
C ILE A 92 -17.59 -4.21 -13.40
N LYS A 93 -17.26 -4.75 -12.22
CA LYS A 93 -17.67 -6.09 -11.80
C LYS A 93 -19.20 -6.19 -11.67
N ALA A 94 -19.83 -5.20 -11.03
CA ALA A 94 -21.28 -5.16 -10.87
C ALA A 94 -22.00 -5.02 -12.23
N LEU A 95 -21.49 -4.20 -13.13
CA LEU A 95 -21.97 -4.07 -14.51
C LEU A 95 -21.90 -5.42 -15.24
N LYS A 96 -20.73 -6.08 -15.20
CA LYS A 96 -20.55 -7.39 -15.84
C LYS A 96 -21.53 -8.42 -15.29
N HIS A 97 -21.79 -8.43 -13.99
CA HIS A 97 -22.76 -9.33 -13.40
C HIS A 97 -24.17 -9.09 -13.94
N LYS A 98 -24.63 -7.82 -13.94
CA LYS A 98 -25.96 -7.46 -14.43
C LYS A 98 -26.16 -7.76 -15.92
N LEU A 99 -25.13 -7.56 -16.73
CA LEU A 99 -25.16 -7.92 -18.15
C LEU A 99 -25.25 -9.44 -18.37
N ASN A 100 -24.59 -10.24 -17.52
CA ASN A 100 -24.75 -11.70 -17.55
C ASN A 100 -26.17 -12.10 -17.18
N ASP A 101 -26.76 -11.49 -16.15
CA ASP A 101 -28.15 -11.78 -15.75
C ASP A 101 -29.14 -11.52 -16.91
N PHE A 102 -28.96 -10.40 -17.63
CA PHE A 102 -29.76 -10.10 -18.82
C PHE A 102 -29.54 -11.11 -19.94
N ALA A 103 -28.29 -11.49 -20.21
CA ALA A 103 -27.99 -12.48 -21.23
C ALA A 103 -28.62 -13.84 -20.88
N THR A 104 -28.49 -14.32 -19.64
CA THR A 104 -29.10 -15.57 -19.19
C THR A 104 -30.63 -15.54 -19.32
N ALA A 105 -31.29 -14.47 -18.87
CA ALA A 105 -32.73 -14.33 -18.98
C ALA A 105 -33.24 -14.34 -20.44
N GLU A 106 -32.50 -13.70 -21.35
CA GLU A 106 -32.83 -13.68 -22.78
C GLU A 106 -32.58 -15.05 -23.42
N LEU A 107 -31.44 -15.69 -23.15
CA LEU A 107 -31.13 -17.04 -23.63
C LEU A 107 -32.20 -18.05 -23.18
N ASP A 108 -32.65 -17.97 -21.92
CA ASP A 108 -33.72 -18.81 -21.38
C ASP A 108 -35.10 -18.56 -22.03
N THR A 109 -35.31 -17.35 -22.53
CA THR A 109 -36.53 -17.01 -23.28
C THR A 109 -36.45 -17.56 -24.71
N GLN A 110 -35.29 -17.45 -25.37
CA GLN A 110 -35.10 -17.89 -26.75
C GLN A 110 -35.07 -19.43 -26.87
N ARG A 111 -34.41 -20.13 -25.93
CA ARG A 111 -34.38 -21.61 -25.91
C ARG A 111 -35.78 -22.24 -25.84
N LYS A 112 -36.75 -21.56 -25.22
CA LYS A 112 -38.14 -22.04 -25.10
C LYS A 112 -38.96 -21.82 -26.37
N LYS A 113 -38.53 -20.89 -27.24
CA LYS A 113 -39.25 -20.50 -28.46
C LYS A 113 -38.70 -21.18 -29.71
N ILE A 114 -37.41 -21.53 -29.73
CA ILE A 114 -36.70 -22.04 -30.90
C ILE A 114 -36.34 -23.51 -30.66
N SER A 115 -36.92 -24.41 -31.46
CA SER A 115 -36.75 -25.87 -31.29
C SER A 115 -35.33 -26.38 -31.55
N ASP A 116 -34.53 -25.66 -32.33
CA ASP A 116 -33.14 -26.00 -32.68
C ASP A 116 -32.18 -24.88 -32.23
N PHE A 117 -32.37 -24.40 -31.00
CA PHE A 117 -31.59 -23.31 -30.45
C PHE A 117 -30.15 -23.76 -30.15
N ASN A 118 -29.17 -23.15 -30.82
CA ASN A 118 -27.75 -23.42 -30.57
C ASN A 118 -27.25 -22.63 -29.34
N GLU A 119 -27.46 -23.22 -28.16
CA GLU A 119 -27.12 -22.65 -26.85
C GLU A 119 -25.62 -22.32 -26.74
N SER A 120 -24.74 -23.21 -27.20
CA SER A 120 -23.29 -23.02 -27.13
C SER A 120 -22.82 -21.80 -27.93
N GLN A 121 -23.32 -21.63 -29.16
CA GLN A 121 -22.96 -20.47 -29.98
C GLN A 121 -23.53 -19.17 -29.39
N ALA A 122 -24.75 -19.23 -28.85
CA ALA A 122 -25.39 -18.07 -28.25
C ALA A 122 -24.68 -17.60 -26.97
N GLU A 123 -24.22 -18.52 -26.12
CA GLU A 123 -23.39 -18.20 -24.94
C GLU A 123 -22.05 -17.55 -25.34
N ILE A 124 -21.36 -18.08 -26.35
CA ILE A 124 -20.10 -17.51 -26.83
C ILE A 124 -20.31 -16.07 -27.32
N ILE A 125 -21.34 -15.83 -28.12
CA ILE A 125 -21.65 -14.49 -28.64
C ILE A 125 -22.00 -13.54 -27.50
N SER A 126 -22.87 -13.95 -26.58
CA SER A 126 -23.27 -13.16 -25.41
C SER A 126 -22.07 -12.79 -24.55
N ASN A 127 -21.22 -13.76 -24.18
CA ASN A 127 -20.01 -13.50 -23.39
C ASN A 127 -19.05 -12.54 -24.11
N ASN A 128 -18.88 -12.67 -25.42
CA ASN A 128 -18.05 -11.76 -26.20
C ASN A 128 -18.60 -10.33 -26.22
N ILE A 129 -19.91 -10.16 -26.35
CA ILE A 129 -20.57 -8.84 -26.30
C ILE A 129 -20.40 -8.22 -24.91
N ILE A 130 -20.67 -8.99 -23.84
CA ILE A 130 -20.50 -8.53 -22.46
C ILE A 130 -19.06 -8.09 -22.22
N GLN A 131 -18.08 -8.88 -22.66
CA GLN A 131 -16.67 -8.55 -22.52
C GLN A 131 -16.29 -7.28 -23.29
N LYS A 132 -16.79 -7.09 -24.53
CA LYS A 132 -16.56 -5.88 -25.31
C LYS A 132 -17.13 -4.63 -24.64
N ILE A 133 -18.38 -4.71 -24.16
CA ILE A 133 -19.03 -3.62 -23.43
C ILE A 133 -18.21 -3.27 -22.18
N THR A 134 -17.90 -4.27 -21.36
CA THR A 134 -17.14 -4.11 -20.11
C THR A 134 -15.77 -3.47 -20.37
N ASN A 135 -15.05 -3.91 -21.41
CA ASN A 135 -13.75 -3.34 -21.78
C ASN A 135 -13.88 -1.89 -22.26
N HIS A 136 -14.91 -1.57 -23.05
CA HIS A 136 -15.14 -0.21 -23.54
C HIS A 136 -15.40 0.76 -22.37
N PHE A 137 -16.21 0.34 -21.40
CA PHE A 137 -16.43 1.11 -20.16
C PHE A 137 -15.15 1.25 -19.33
N ALA A 138 -14.35 0.18 -19.20
CA ALA A 138 -13.09 0.23 -18.46
C ALA A 138 -12.08 1.22 -19.09
N HIS A 139 -12.03 1.31 -20.42
CA HIS A 139 -11.20 2.30 -21.11
C HIS A 139 -11.75 3.71 -20.90
N HIS A 140 -13.05 3.92 -21.07
CA HIS A 140 -13.67 5.23 -20.90
C HIS A 140 -13.51 5.80 -19.48
N LEU A 141 -13.52 4.94 -18.45
CA LEU A 141 -13.29 5.34 -17.05
C LEU A 141 -11.81 5.57 -16.71
N LYS A 142 -10.89 5.17 -17.58
CA LYS A 142 -9.44 5.34 -17.42
C LYS A 142 -8.91 6.56 -18.19
N ASP A 143 -9.68 7.12 -19.11
CA ASP A 143 -9.29 8.32 -19.87
C ASP A 143 -9.44 9.59 -19.00
N ASP A 144 -8.42 10.44 -19.00
CA ASP A 144 -8.30 11.65 -18.18
C ASP A 144 -9.22 12.82 -18.62
N ASP A 145 -9.93 12.68 -19.74
CA ASP A 145 -10.68 13.78 -20.39
C ASP A 145 -12.13 13.92 -19.88
N VAL A 146 -12.62 12.97 -19.07
CA VAL A 146 -13.99 12.96 -18.55
C VAL A 146 -13.97 12.91 -17.02
N SER A 147 -14.85 13.68 -16.36
CA SER A 147 -15.08 13.58 -14.93
C SER A 147 -15.46 12.14 -14.57
N THR A 148 -14.48 11.37 -14.07
CA THR A 148 -14.60 9.93 -13.85
C THR A 148 -15.63 9.60 -12.77
N ASP A 149 -15.82 10.50 -11.81
CA ASP A 149 -16.88 10.41 -10.79
C ASP A 149 -18.29 10.57 -11.39
N GLU A 150 -18.49 11.49 -12.35
CA GLU A 150 -19.80 11.65 -13.00
C GLU A 150 -20.18 10.44 -13.85
N SER A 151 -19.22 9.91 -14.60
CA SER A 151 -19.40 8.69 -15.39
C SER A 151 -19.71 7.48 -14.51
N LEU A 152 -19.03 7.35 -13.36
CA LEU A 152 -19.28 6.28 -12.40
C LEU A 152 -20.69 6.39 -11.79
N GLU A 153 -21.11 7.59 -11.40
CA GLU A 153 -22.46 7.84 -10.87
C GLU A 153 -23.55 7.58 -11.91
N LEU A 154 -23.32 7.94 -13.18
CA LEU A 154 -24.24 7.64 -14.26
C LEU A 154 -24.40 6.14 -14.46
N ILE A 155 -23.29 5.38 -14.49
CA ILE A 155 -23.32 3.92 -14.64
C ILE A 155 -24.07 3.26 -13.48
N LYS A 156 -23.79 3.68 -12.24
CA LYS A 156 -24.51 3.18 -11.07
C LYS A 156 -26.01 3.43 -11.15
N LYS A 157 -26.44 4.61 -11.63
CA LYS A 157 -27.86 4.95 -11.79
C LYS A 157 -28.52 4.17 -12.92
N VAL A 158 -27.93 4.16 -14.12
CA VAL A 158 -28.48 3.49 -15.31
C VAL A 158 -28.63 1.99 -15.07
N PHE A 159 -27.60 1.38 -14.48
CA PHE A 159 -27.61 -0.05 -14.20
C PHE A 159 -28.10 -0.37 -12.79
N GLN A 160 -28.58 0.60 -12.00
CA GLN A 160 -29.06 0.40 -10.62
C GLN A 160 -28.13 -0.53 -9.81
N LEU A 161 -26.83 -0.21 -9.81
CA LEU A 161 -25.78 -1.04 -9.20
C LEU A 161 -25.56 -0.73 -7.71
N GLU A 162 -26.32 0.21 -7.16
CA GLU A 162 -26.37 0.48 -5.72
C GLU A 162 -26.93 -0.75 -4.98
N PRO A 163 -26.36 -1.17 -3.85
CA PRO A 163 -27.03 -2.11 -2.98
C PRO A 163 -28.34 -1.46 -2.54
N SER A 164 -29.46 -2.08 -2.88
CA SER A 164 -30.75 -1.69 -2.33
C SER A 164 -30.65 -1.79 -0.81
N THR A 165 -30.47 -0.66 -0.13
CA THR A 165 -30.73 -0.51 1.30
C THR A 165 -32.25 -0.58 1.52
N LYS A 166 -32.84 -1.74 1.21
CA LYS A 166 -34.14 -2.11 1.77
C LYS A 166 -33.88 -2.64 3.17
N ASN A 167 -33.80 -1.71 4.12
CA ASN A 167 -34.14 -2.03 5.50
C ASN A 167 -35.65 -2.34 5.52
N VAL A 168 -35.99 -3.61 5.72
CA VAL A 168 -37.27 -4.06 6.27
C VAL A 168 -36.96 -5.00 7.41
#